data_AF-A0A965D5B2-F1
#
_entry.id   AF-A0A965D5B2-F1
#
_cell.length_a   1.000
_cell.length_b   1.000
_cell.length_c   1.000
_cell.angle_alpha   90.00
_cell.angle_beta   90.00
_cell.angle_gamma   90.00
#
_symmetry.space_group_name_H-M   'P 1'
#
loop_
_entity.id
_entity.type
_entity.pdbx_description
1 polymer ?
#
loop_
_entity_poly.entity_id
_entity_poly.type
_entity_poly.pdbx_seq_one_letter_code
_entity_poly.pdbx_strand_id
1 'polypeptide(L)' 'MAGALALSASAIEVHAQAWPTRPVRIIVPFAPGGGVDTVSRFLAQKLTEQLGNSFVVENRAG' A
#
# COMPACT_ATOMS: atom_id res chain seq x y z
N MET A 1 -31.92 47.43 -5.20
CA MET A 1 -30.63 46.83 -4.81
C MET A 1 -30.79 45.33 -4.87
N ALA A 2 -30.26 44.68 -5.91
CA ALA A 2 -30.31 43.22 -6.06
C ALA A 2 -28.96 42.64 -5.57
N GLY A 3 -28.98 41.93 -4.45
CA GLY A 3 -27.79 41.25 -3.91
C GLY A 3 -27.76 39.82 -4.40
N ALA A 4 -26.90 39.52 -5.37
CA ALA A 4 -26.61 38.15 -5.78
C ALA A 4 -25.64 37.53 -4.78
N LEU A 5 -26.12 36.58 -3.96
CA LEU A 5 -25.24 35.73 -3.16
C LEU A 5 -24.55 34.72 -4.09
N ALA A 6 -23.28 34.94 -4.38
CA ALA A 6 -22.42 33.97 -5.03
C ALA A 6 -22.12 32.83 -4.05
N LEU A 7 -22.64 31.63 -4.32
CA LEU A 7 -22.21 30.41 -3.64
C LEU A 7 -20.84 30.02 -4.19
N SER A 8 -19.79 30.34 -3.43
CA SER A 8 -18.42 29.87 -3.68
C SER A 8 -18.39 28.35 -3.49
N ALA A 9 -18.29 27.60 -4.59
CA ALA A 9 -18.06 26.16 -4.54
C ALA A 9 -16.64 25.90 -4.01
N SER A 10 -16.52 25.56 -2.73
CA SER A 10 -15.26 25.06 -2.16
C SER A 10 -14.96 23.70 -2.78
N ALA A 11 -14.01 23.65 -3.72
CA ALA A 11 -13.51 22.40 -4.25
C ALA A 11 -12.82 21.62 -3.12
N ILE A 12 -13.29 20.41 -2.85
CA ILE A 12 -12.62 19.50 -1.93
C ILE A 12 -11.43 18.90 -2.69
N GLU A 13 -10.23 19.32 -2.34
CA GLU A 13 -9.01 18.68 -2.83
C GLU A 13 -8.88 17.30 -2.19
N VAL A 14 -9.09 16.25 -2.99
CA VAL A 14 -8.72 14.88 -2.63
C VAL A 14 -7.26 14.67 -3.02
N HIS A 15 -6.40 14.50 -2.01
CA HIS A 15 -5.02 14.07 -2.22
C HIS A 15 -4.94 12.54 -2.20
N ALA A 16 -4.32 11.97 -3.23
CA ALA A 16 -3.99 10.55 -3.23
C ALA A 16 -2.93 10.28 -2.15
N GLN A 17 -3.24 9.39 -1.21
CA GLN A 17 -2.29 9.02 -0.17
C GLN A 17 -1.12 8.24 -0.80
N ALA A 18 0.12 8.64 -0.48
CA ALA A 18 1.29 7.89 -0.91
C ALA A 18 1.25 6.47 -0.29
N TRP A 19 1.24 5.46 -1.14
CA TRP A 19 1.33 4.06 -0.70
C TRP A 19 2.79 3.68 -0.46
N PRO A 20 3.12 2.85 0.55
CA PRO A 20 2.24 2.25 1.55
C PRO A 20 1.98 3.16 2.76
N THR A 21 0.76 3.09 3.31
CA THR A 21 0.38 3.78 4.56
C THR A 21 0.39 2.87 5.78
N ARG A 22 0.59 1.57 5.57
CA ARG A 22 0.58 0.51 6.58
C ARG A 22 1.42 -0.67 6.12
N PRO A 23 1.85 -1.56 7.04
CA PRO A 23 2.53 -2.79 6.67
C PRO A 23 1.76 -3.60 5.63
N VAL A 24 2.47 -4.10 4.62
CA VAL A 24 1.91 -4.85 3.50
C VAL A 24 2.20 -6.34 3.69
N ARG A 25 1.19 -7.19 3.52
CA ARG A 25 1.33 -8.66 3.60
C ARG A 25 1.43 -9.24 2.19
N ILE A 26 2.51 -9.93 1.91
CA ILE A 26 2.75 -10.66 0.65
C ILE A 26 2.29 -12.10 0.87
N ILE A 27 1.18 -12.47 0.23
CA ILE A 27 0.63 -13.82 0.34
C ILE A 27 1.32 -14.75 -0.66
N VAL A 28 1.96 -15.80 -0.14
CA VAL A 28 2.59 -16.84 -0.95
C VAL A 28 1.73 -18.10 -0.88
N PRO A 29 1.10 -18.54 -1.99
CA PRO A 29 0.21 -19.70 -2.01
C PRO A 29 0.98 -21.03 -2.12
N PHE A 30 2.12 -21.13 -1.43
CA PHE A 30 3.02 -22.27 -1.46
C PHE A 30 3.55 -22.55 -0.05
N ALA A 31 4.04 -23.77 0.17
CA ALA A 31 4.69 -24.14 1.41
C ALA A 31 5.90 -23.22 1.72
N PRO A 32 6.13 -22.90 3.00
CA PRO A 32 7.28 -22.11 3.42
C PRO A 32 8.59 -22.82 3.06
N GLY A 33 9.63 -22.04 2.73
CA GLY A 33 10.94 -22.58 2.32
C GLY A 33 11.04 -23.05 0.87
N GLY A 34 9.95 -23.00 0.08
CA GLY A 34 10.01 -23.19 -1.37
C GLY A 34 10.65 -22.00 -2.09
N GLY A 35 11.03 -22.17 -3.37
CA GLY A 35 11.67 -21.09 -4.15
C GLY A 35 10.88 -19.78 -4.20
N VAL A 36 9.54 -19.86 -4.23
CA VAL A 36 8.66 -18.68 -4.21
C VAL A 36 8.72 -17.95 -2.87
N ASP A 37 8.81 -18.67 -1.75
CA ASP A 37 8.95 -18.06 -0.42
C ASP A 37 10.28 -17.31 -0.29
N THR A 38 11.38 -17.92 -0.75
CA THR A 38 12.71 -17.29 -0.75
C THR A 38 12.74 -15.99 -1.57
N VAL A 39 12.21 -16.03 -2.80
CA VAL A 39 12.13 -14.84 -3.66
C VAL A 39 11.23 -13.76 -3.04
N SER A 40 10.11 -14.17 -2.44
CA SER A 40 9.17 -13.25 -1.80
C SER A 40 9.78 -12.56 -0.58
N ARG A 41 10.60 -13.27 0.22
CA ARG A 41 11.35 -12.70 1.35
C ARG A 41 12.40 -11.69 0.90
N PHE A 42 13.13 -12.01 -0.17
CA PHE A 42 14.09 -11.07 -0.76
C PHE A 42 13.39 -9.80 -1.27
N LEU A 43 12.26 -9.96 -1.97
CA LEU A 43 11.45 -8.84 -2.45
C LEU A 43 10.92 -8.00 -1.28
N ALA A 44 10.40 -8.63 -0.23
CA ALA A 44 9.90 -7.95 0.96
C ALA A 44 10.98 -7.08 1.62
N GLN A 45 12.21 -7.60 1.74
CA GLN A 45 13.32 -6.84 2.27
C GLN A 45 13.63 -5.61 1.40
N LYS A 46 13.73 -5.79 0.08
CA LYS A 46 14.02 -4.70 -0.86
C LYS A 46 12.93 -3.63 -0.87
N LEU A 47 11.67 -4.02 -0.84
CA LEU A 47 10.54 -3.09 -0.76
C LEU A 47 10.53 -2.34 0.57
N THR A 48 10.91 -3.00 1.67
CA THR A 48 11.06 -2.33 2.97
C THR A 48 12.18 -1.30 2.95
N GLU A 49 13.33 -1.63 2.36
CA GLU A 49 14.45 -0.69 2.17
C GLU A 49 14.07 0.52 1.31
N GLN A 50 13.29 0.31 0.24
CA GLN A 50 12.93 1.37 -0.71
C GLN A 50 11.76 2.25 -0.25
N LEU A 51 10.75 1.66 0.40
CA LEU A 51 9.49 2.35 0.71
C LEU A 51 9.37 2.72 2.20
N GLY A 52 10.33 2.31 3.05
CA GLY A 52 10.37 2.59 4.49
C GLY A 52 9.25 1.93 5.31
N ASN A 53 8.34 1.22 4.65
CA ASN A 53 7.23 0.51 5.26
C ASN A 53 7.52 -0.99 5.32
N SER A 54 6.97 -1.68 6.32
CA SER A 54 7.21 -3.11 6.49
C SER A 54 6.47 -3.96 5.46
N PHE A 55 7.19 -4.86 4.79
CA PHE A 55 6.62 -5.91 3.95
C PHE A 55 6.81 -7.28 4.64
N VAL A 56 5.71 -8.00 4.86
CA VAL A 56 5.70 -9.27 5.60
C VAL A 56 5.23 -10.40 4.68
N VAL A 57 6.01 -11.47 4.57
CA VAL A 57 5.63 -12.66 3.80
C VAL A 57 4.77 -13.57 4.66
N GLU A 58 3.61 -13.96 4.13
CA GLU A 58 2.70 -14.90 4.75
C GLU A 58 2.41 -16.06 3.80
N ASN A 59 2.84 -17.26 4.20
CA ASN A 59 2.58 -18.46 3.44
C ASN A 59 1.18 -18.98 3.77
N ARG A 60 0.33 -19.11 2.75
CA ARG A 60 -0.98 -19.76 2.84
C ARG A 60 -1.01 -20.91 1.85
N ALA A 61 -0.37 -22.02 2.24
CA ALA A 61 -0.54 -23.27 1.53
C ALA A 61 -1.97 -23.77 1.79
N GLY A 62 -2.72 -23.98 0.71
CA GLY A 62 -3.99 -24.69 0.76
C GLY A 62 -3.79 -26.18 0.97
#